data_AF-A0A565BLP8-F1
#
_entry.id   AF-A0A565BLP8-F1
#
_cell.length_a   1.000
_cell.length_b   1.000
_cell.length_c   1.000
_cell.angle_alpha   90.00
_cell.angle_beta   90.00
_cell.angle_gamma   90.00
#
_symmetry.space_group_name_H-M   'P 1'
#
loop_
_entity.id
_entity.type
_entity.pdbx_description
1 polymer ?
#
loop_
_entity_poly.entity_id
_entity_poly.type
_entity_poly.pdbx_seq_one_letter_code
_entity_poly.pdbx_strand_id
1 'polypeptide(L)'
;MSPSMAIQHFTHIHPLTKVDGQGGFMCNGCNTYGFGTTYRCVTCDYDLHDHCATCPPTLLSFMHPQHELQRVFRGPDQRQHNRRMCDICDKSVEGLYYHCEPCDFDVHPLCT
;
A
#
# COMPACT_ATOMS: atom_id res chain seq x y z
N MET A 1 3.32 -28.12 -7.34
CA MET A 1 2.98 -26.79 -7.89
C MET A 1 2.07 -26.13 -6.87
N SER A 2 2.60 -25.26 -6.03
CA SER A 2 1.80 -24.55 -5.02
C SER A 2 0.80 -23.64 -5.74
N PRO A 3 -0.46 -23.55 -5.29
CA PRO A 3 -1.47 -22.75 -5.97
C PRO A 3 -1.02 -21.28 -5.97
N SER A 4 -1.00 -20.68 -7.15
CA SER A 4 -0.76 -19.24 -7.30
C SER A 4 -1.89 -18.48 -6.60
N MET A 5 -1.62 -17.87 -5.45
CA MET A 5 -2.55 -16.95 -4.80
C MET A 5 -2.61 -15.68 -5.64
N ALA A 6 -3.47 -15.68 -6.66
CA ALA A 6 -3.81 -14.50 -7.43
C ALA A 6 -4.83 -13.67 -6.66
N ILE A 7 -4.65 -12.34 -6.63
CA ILE A 7 -5.59 -11.42 -6.00
C ILE A 7 -6.08 -10.38 -7.02
N GLN A 8 -7.34 -9.97 -6.90
CA GLN A 8 -7.80 -8.73 -7.52
C GLN A 8 -7.54 -7.59 -6.54
N HIS A 9 -6.85 -6.54 -6.99
CA HIS A 9 -6.56 -5.38 -6.15
C HIS A 9 -7.32 -4.16 -6.65
N PHE A 10 -7.78 -3.29 -5.75
CA PHE A 10 -8.60 -2.13 -6.12
C PHE A 10 -7.81 -1.03 -6.84
N THR A 11 -6.47 -1.08 -6.81
CA THR A 11 -5.61 -0.11 -7.51
C THR A 11 -5.22 -0.55 -8.92
N HIS A 12 -5.59 -1.77 -9.34
CA HIS A 12 -5.19 -2.32 -10.62
C HIS A 12 -6.22 -3.29 -11.21
N ILE A 13 -6.39 -3.27 -12.53
CA ILE A 13 -7.48 -4.01 -13.19
C ILE A 13 -7.19 -5.51 -13.39
N HIS A 14 -5.94 -5.92 -13.50
CA HIS A 14 -5.56 -7.32 -13.67
C HIS A 14 -5.28 -8.00 -12.33
N PRO A 15 -5.48 -9.32 -12.23
CA PRO A 15 -5.03 -10.08 -11.08
C PRO A 15 -3.51 -9.98 -10.90
N LEU A 16 -3.06 -9.85 -9.65
CA LEU A 16 -1.66 -9.91 -9.28
C LEU A 16 -1.36 -11.27 -8.67
N THR A 17 -0.22 -11.87 -9.01
CA THR A 17 0.25 -13.12 -8.41
C THR A 17 1.38 -12.86 -7.43
N LYS A 18 1.38 -13.58 -6.31
CA LYS A 18 2.51 -13.56 -5.38
C LYS A 18 3.72 -14.24 -6.01
N VAL A 19 4.84 -13.53 -6.07
CA VAL A 19 6.12 -14.00 -6.61
C VAL A 19 7.23 -13.73 -5.59
N ASP A 20 8.18 -14.65 -5.47
CA ASP A 20 9.41 -14.40 -4.71
C ASP A 20 10.33 -13.52 -5.56
N GLY A 21 10.37 -12.22 -5.23
CA GLY A 21 11.22 -11.28 -5.94
C GLY A 21 12.70 -11.52 -5.64
N GLN A 22 13.53 -11.40 -6.68
CA GLN A 22 14.99 -11.54 -6.57
C GLN A 22 15.71 -10.19 -6.41
N GLY A 23 14.98 -9.11 -6.14
CA GLY A 23 15.52 -7.76 -6.10
C GLY A 23 14.57 -6.77 -5.45
N GLY A 24 14.96 -5.49 -5.52
CA GLY A 24 14.11 -4.41 -5.05
C GLY A 24 13.20 -3.87 -6.15
N PHE A 25 12.10 -3.27 -5.73
CA PHE A 25 11.05 -2.75 -6.62
C PHE A 25 10.42 -1.49 -6.03
N MET A 26 9.74 -0.73 -6.88
CA MET A 26 8.93 0.40 -6.47
C MET A 26 7.47 -0.05 -6.36
N CYS A 27 6.87 -0.02 -5.18
CA CYS A 27 5.47 -0.40 -5.03
C CYS A 27 4.56 0.64 -5.71
N ASN A 28 3.77 0.22 -6.70
CA ASN A 28 2.85 1.09 -7.42
C ASN A 28 1.69 1.58 -6.55
N GLY A 29 1.36 0.84 -5.48
CA GLY A 29 0.33 1.20 -4.51
C GLY A 29 0.75 2.38 -3.64
N CYS A 30 1.75 2.19 -2.77
CA CYS A 30 2.15 3.19 -1.76
C CYS A 30 3.32 4.10 -2.19
N ASN A 31 3.91 3.86 -3.36
CA ASN A 31 5.07 4.61 -3.88
C ASN A 31 6.30 4.58 -2.96
N THR A 32 6.49 3.48 -2.22
CA THR A 32 7.71 3.26 -1.41
C THR A 32 8.46 2.01 -1.86
N TYR A 33 9.77 2.00 -1.61
CA TYR A 33 10.67 0.94 -2.09
C TYR A 33 10.41 -0.36 -1.32
N GLY A 34 10.44 -1.49 -2.02
CA GLY A 34 10.26 -2.83 -1.47
C GLY A 34 11.39 -3.76 -1.88
N PHE A 35 11.48 -4.90 -1.20
CA PHE A 35 12.42 -5.97 -1.53
C PHE A 35 11.80 -7.33 -1.25
N GLY A 36 12.15 -8.34 -2.04
CA GLY A 36 11.74 -9.73 -1.84
C GLY A 36 10.34 -10.02 -2.38
N THR A 37 9.52 -10.73 -1.62
CA THR A 37 8.21 -11.22 -2.06
C THR A 37 7.26 -10.07 -2.43
N THR A 38 6.66 -10.18 -3.62
CA THR A 38 5.89 -9.12 -4.27
C THR A 38 4.60 -9.69 -4.86
N TYR A 39 3.50 -8.94 -4.84
CA TYR A 39 2.36 -9.23 -5.71
C TYR A 39 2.54 -8.49 -7.01
N ARG A 40 2.66 -9.23 -8.11
CA ARG A 40 3.04 -8.67 -9.41
C ARG A 40 2.01 -8.97 -10.48
N CYS A 41 1.66 -7.94 -11.25
CA CYS A 41 1.08 -8.10 -12.57
C CYS A 41 2.20 -7.98 -13.60
N VAL A 42 2.59 -9.12 -14.21
CA VAL A 42 3.71 -9.15 -15.17
C VAL A 42 3.40 -8.35 -16.43
N THR A 43 2.15 -8.34 -16.89
CA THR A 43 1.75 -7.67 -18.13
C THR A 43 1.82 -6.14 -18.03
N CYS A 44 1.63 -5.60 -16.83
CA CYS A 44 1.60 -4.15 -16.60
C CYS A 44 2.81 -3.63 -15.83
N ASP A 45 3.77 -4.49 -15.46
CA ASP A 45 4.88 -4.12 -14.58
C ASP A 45 4.39 -3.44 -13.29
N TYR A 46 3.37 -4.05 -12.66
CA TYR A 46 2.70 -3.49 -11.49
C TYR A 46 2.98 -4.33 -10.26
N ASP A 47 3.70 -3.75 -9.31
CA ASP A 47 4.18 -4.40 -8.09
C ASP A 47 3.55 -3.81 -6.85
N LEU A 48 3.17 -4.69 -5.92
CA LEU A 48 2.73 -4.32 -4.58
C LEU A 48 3.53 -5.07 -3.53
N HIS A 49 3.87 -4.38 -2.45
CA HIS A 49 4.26 -5.06 -1.22
C HIS A 49 3.14 -5.99 -0.75
N ASP A 50 3.48 -7.04 -0.02
CA ASP A 50 2.50 -7.94 0.61
C ASP A 50 1.47 -7.18 1.46
N HIS A 51 1.92 -6.21 2.28
CA HIS A 51 1.06 -5.35 3.10
C HIS A 51 0.16 -4.43 2.26
N CYS A 52 0.65 -3.95 1.11
CA CYS A 52 -0.15 -3.10 0.20
C CYS A 52 -1.18 -3.94 -0.58
N ALA A 53 -0.81 -5.16 -0.94
CA ALA A 53 -1.66 -6.11 -1.63
C ALA A 53 -2.82 -6.63 -0.75
N THR A 54 -2.58 -6.76 0.55
CA THR A 54 -3.52 -7.35 1.52
C THR A 54 -4.16 -6.32 2.46
N CYS A 55 -3.90 -5.03 2.27
CA CYS A 55 -4.42 -3.98 3.14
C CYS A 55 -5.96 -3.98 3.22
N PRO A 56 -6.58 -4.15 4.40
CA PRO A 56 -8.04 -4.03 4.54
C PRO A 56 -8.55 -2.59 4.29
N PRO A 57 -9.86 -2.40 4.05
CA PRO A 57 -10.44 -1.07 3.90
C PRO A 57 -10.36 -0.23 5.19
N THR A 58 -10.43 -0.90 6.33
CA THR A 58 -10.27 -0.30 7.66
C THR A 58 -9.22 -1.06 8.46
N LEU A 59 -8.51 -0.36 9.34
CA LEU A 59 -7.44 -0.95 10.15
C LEU A 59 -7.47 -0.41 11.58
N LEU A 60 -7.50 -1.31 12.55
CA LEU A 60 -7.20 -1.00 13.94
C LEU A 60 -5.69 -1.15 14.15
N SER A 61 -4.97 -0.04 14.28
CA SER A 61 -3.52 -0.05 14.53
C SER A 61 -3.22 0.07 16.02
N PHE A 62 -2.22 -0.68 16.48
CA PHE A 62 -1.72 -0.55 17.86
C PHE A 62 -1.04 0.80 18.11
N MET A 63 -0.56 1.47 17.05
CA MET A 63 0.04 2.81 17.12
C MET A 63 -1.00 3.92 17.24
N HIS A 64 -2.25 3.65 16.85
CA HIS A 64 -3.38 4.57 16.94
C HIS A 64 -4.66 3.82 17.35
N PRO A 65 -4.76 3.37 18.62
CA PRO A 65 -5.83 2.47 19.06
C PRO A 65 -7.19 3.18 19.27
N GLN A 66 -7.23 4.51 19.22
CA GLN A 66 -8.42 5.29 19.55
C GLN A 66 -9.50 5.23 18.47
N HIS A 67 -9.11 5.12 17.20
CA HIS A 67 -10.00 5.13 16.04
C HIS A 67 -9.53 4.15 14.97
N GLU A 68 -10.46 3.61 14.20
CA GLU A 68 -10.10 2.85 13.00
C GLU A 68 -9.57 3.78 11.91
N LEU A 69 -8.47 3.36 11.28
CA LEU A 69 -7.91 4.06 10.15
C LEU A 69 -8.60 3.62 8.85
N GLN A 70 -8.92 4.58 7.99
CA GLN A 70 -9.55 4.33 6.70
C GLN A 70 -8.50 4.29 5.59
N ARG A 71 -8.57 3.29 4.72
CA ARG A 71 -7.66 3.17 3.59
C ARG A 71 -7.95 4.22 2.54
N VAL A 72 -6.92 4.95 2.13
CA VAL A 72 -6.97 5.96 1.07
C VAL A 72 -5.98 5.59 -0.04
N PHE A 73 -6.38 5.78 -1.29
CA PHE A 73 -5.47 5.65 -2.43
C PHE A 73 -5.56 6.88 -3.32
N ARG A 74 -4.41 7.52 -3.52
CA ARG A 74 -4.23 8.61 -4.47
C ARG A 74 -3.46 8.09 -5.68
N GLY A 75 -4.16 7.95 -6.81
CA GLY A 75 -3.54 7.60 -8.08
C GLY A 75 -2.52 8.66 -8.53
N PRO A 76 -1.68 8.37 -9.54
CA PRO A 76 -0.60 9.26 -10.00
C PRO A 76 -1.03 10.73 -10.19
N ASP A 77 -2.20 10.96 -10.77
CA ASP A 77 -2.73 12.31 -11.06
C ASP A 77 -3.07 13.13 -9.80
N GLN A 78 -3.24 12.47 -8.65
CA GLN A 78 -3.67 13.10 -7.39
C GLN A 78 -2.53 13.25 -6.37
N ARG A 79 -1.33 12.73 -6.66
CA ARG A 79 -0.22 12.71 -5.70
C ARG A 79 0.32 14.10 -5.34
N GLN A 80 0.08 15.10 -6.19
CA GLN A 80 0.58 16.47 -5.98
C GLN A 80 -0.40 17.38 -5.23
N HIS A 81 -1.65 16.95 -5.05
CA HIS A 81 -2.63 17.74 -4.31
C HIS A 81 -2.59 17.36 -2.83
N ASN A 82 -2.27 18.33 -1.98
CA ASN A 82 -2.30 18.20 -0.51
C ASN A 82 -1.33 17.15 0.05
N ARG A 83 -0.03 17.50 0.06
CA ARG A 83 1.08 16.65 0.52
C ARG A 83 0.89 16.29 2.00
N ARG A 84 0.64 15.02 2.28
CA ARG A 84 0.54 14.44 3.63
C ARG A 84 1.83 13.70 3.99
N MET A 85 2.09 13.57 5.28
CA MET A 85 3.24 12.82 5.82
C MET A 85 2.77 11.68 6.71
N CYS A 86 3.54 10.62 6.78
CA CYS A 86 3.31 9.52 7.71
C CYS A 86 3.77 9.94 9.12
N ASP A 87 2.87 9.87 10.09
CA ASP A 87 3.13 10.22 11.50
C ASP A 87 4.09 9.26 12.22
N ILE A 88 4.48 8.15 11.58
CA ILE A 88 5.39 7.15 12.15
C ILE A 88 6.82 7.32 11.64
N CYS A 89 7.01 7.67 10.36
CA CYS A 89 8.35 7.70 9.75
C CYS A 89 8.73 9.05 9.12
N ASP A 90 7.89 10.07 9.24
CA ASP A 90 8.08 11.44 8.71
C ASP A 90 8.34 11.51 7.19
N LYS A 91 7.96 10.46 6.44
CA LYS A 91 8.04 10.43 4.98
C LYS A 91 6.69 10.71 4.35
N SER A 92 6.69 11.27 3.14
CA SER A 92 5.43 11.57 2.45
C SER A 92 4.64 10.31 2.11
N VAL A 93 3.32 10.39 2.26
CA VAL A 93 2.38 9.35 1.80
C VAL A 93 1.93 9.67 0.36
N GLU A 94 2.60 9.07 -0.63
CA GLU A 94 2.39 9.36 -2.06
C GLU A 94 1.67 8.23 -2.79
N GLY A 95 0.47 7.85 -2.33
CA GLY A 95 -0.30 6.77 -2.95
C GLY A 95 -1.31 6.15 -2.02
N LEU A 96 -1.12 4.87 -1.73
CA LEU A 96 -1.85 4.08 -0.74
C LEU A 96 -1.34 4.36 0.68
N TYR A 97 -2.24 4.76 1.57
CA TYR A 97 -1.99 4.98 2.99
C TYR A 97 -3.28 4.80 3.79
N TYR A 98 -3.18 4.84 5.12
CA TYR A 98 -4.32 4.87 6.03
C TYR A 98 -4.46 6.25 6.66
N HIS A 99 -5.69 6.71 6.81
CA HIS A 99 -6.05 8.03 7.33
C HIS A 99 -7.10 7.93 8.44
N CYS A 100 -6.90 8.65 9.53
CA CYS A 100 -7.90 8.92 10.55
C CYS A 100 -8.31 10.39 10.46
N GLU A 101 -9.54 10.66 10.00
CA GLU A 101 -10.04 12.04 9.87
C GLU A 101 -10.15 12.77 11.22
N PRO A 102 -10.67 12.15 12.31
CA PRO A 102 -10.80 12.84 13.60
C PRO A 102 -9.48 13.31 14.21
N CYS A 103 -8.36 12.67 13.86
CA CYS A 103 -7.04 12.94 14.43
C CYS A 103 -6.05 13.53 13.43
N ASP A 104 -6.45 13.66 12.16
CA ASP A 104 -5.56 13.93 11.02
C ASP A 104 -4.30 13.05 11.02
N PHE A 105 -4.45 11.77 11.39
CA PHE A 105 -3.35 10.81 11.50
C PHE A 105 -3.22 10.00 10.21
N ASP A 106 -2.04 9.99 9.61
CA ASP A 106 -1.71 9.33 8.36
C ASP A 106 -0.55 8.34 8.55
N VAL A 107 -0.67 7.15 7.95
CA VAL A 107 0.36 6.11 8.07
C VAL A 107 0.48 5.26 6.81
N HIS A 108 1.71 4.94 6.39
CA HIS A 108 1.95 3.98 5.30
C HIS A 108 1.48 2.58 5.71
N PRO A 109 1.03 1.71 4.79
CA PRO A 109 0.70 0.32 5.13
C PRO A 109 1.87 -0.50 5.70
N LEU A 110 3.11 -0.06 5.49
CA LEU A 110 4.33 -0.67 6.05
C LEU A 110 4.70 -0.14 7.44
N CYS A 111 4.01 0.90 7.92
CA CYS A 111 4.25 1.55 9.20
C CYS A 111 3.13 1.26 10.21
N THR A 112 2.23 0.32 9.91
CA THR A 112 1.07 -0.03 10.74
C THR A 112 1.29 -1.26 11.59
#